data_AF-A0A961LRX4-F1
#
_entry.id   AF-A0A961LRX4-F1
#
_cell.length_a   1.000
_cell.length_b   1.000
_cell.length_c   1.000
_cell.angle_alpha   90.00
_cell.angle_beta   90.00
_cell.angle_gamma   90.00
#
_symmetry.space_group_name_H-M   'P 1'
#
loop_
_entity.id
_entity.type
_entity.pdbx_description
1 polymer ?
#
loop_
_entity_poly.entity_id
_entity_poly.type
_entity_poly.pdbx_seq_one_letter_code
_entity_poly.pdbx_strand_id
1 'polypeptide(L)'
;MRLLLTLWFLPLVLFWGWYALSVNDVNFGFIMLSRQVHDAVFDIYANTLHVDRAALPGMIAGACAFDSAIVMAIAAFRWRASWLPQARAMLSDYWEADARAGLGDGEAPFKAAATGPAHPAE
;
A
#
# COMPACT_ATOMS: atom_id res chain seq x y z
N MET A 1 -1.72 -11.47 15.70
CA MET A 1 -1.43 -10.66 14.49
C MET A 1 -2.67 -9.91 14.05
N ARG A 2 -3.78 -10.62 13.76
CA ARG A 2 -5.04 -10.02 13.28
C ARG A 2 -5.54 -8.86 14.14
N LEU A 3 -5.55 -8.98 15.48
CA LEU A 3 -5.96 -7.88 16.38
C LEU A 3 -5.05 -6.64 16.30
N LEU A 4 -3.73 -6.82 16.20
CA LEU A 4 -2.79 -5.70 16.05
C LEU A 4 -2.99 -4.98 14.71
N LEU A 5 -3.19 -5.75 13.63
CA LEU A 5 -3.44 -5.19 12.31
C LEU A 5 -4.80 -4.50 12.23
N THR A 6 -5.87 -5.07 12.80
CA THR A 6 -7.18 -4.40 12.83
C THR A 6 -7.18 -3.18 13.73
N LEU A 7 -6.55 -3.24 14.91
CA LEU A 7 -6.43 -2.09 15.80
C LEU A 7 -5.63 -0.95 15.18
N TRP A 8 -4.66 -1.26 14.32
CA TRP A 8 -3.88 -0.28 13.57
C TRP A 8 -4.61 0.25 12.32
N PHE A 9 -5.33 -0.61 11.59
CA PHE A 9 -6.05 -0.21 10.37
C PHE A 9 -7.32 0.58 10.68
N LEU A 10 -7.95 0.30 11.83
CA LEU A 10 -9.19 0.96 12.25
C LEU A 10 -9.07 2.51 12.31
N PRO A 11 -8.08 3.11 13.01
CA PRO A 11 -7.92 4.56 13.02
C PRO A 11 -7.57 5.14 11.64
N LEU A 12 -6.83 4.39 10.81
CA LEU A 12 -6.53 4.79 9.43
C LEU A 12 -7.79 4.88 8.57
N VAL A 13 -8.61 3.83 8.57
CA VAL A 13 -9.87 3.81 7.81
C VAL A 13 -10.83 4.87 8.31
N LEU A 14 -10.93 5.06 9.62
CA LEU A 14 -11.77 6.09 10.20
C LEU A 14 -11.33 7.49 9.74
N PHE A 15 -10.02 7.76 9.79
CA PHE A 15 -9.44 9.03 9.35
C PHE A 15 -9.65 9.27 7.86
N TRP A 16 -9.27 8.31 7.01
CA TRP A 16 -9.40 8.41 5.56
C TRP A 16 -10.85 8.44 5.09
N GLY A 17 -11.72 7.66 5.74
CA GLY A 17 -13.16 7.65 5.48
C GLY A 17 -13.77 9.02 5.77
N TRP A 18 -13.49 9.58 6.96
CA TRP A 18 -13.93 10.93 7.28
C TRP A 18 -13.36 11.98 6.31
N TYR A 19 -12.05 11.94 6.02
CA TYR A 19 -11.39 12.86 5.08
C TYR A 19 -12.05 12.81 3.70
N ALA A 20 -12.26 11.61 3.14
CA ALA A 20 -12.87 11.42 1.83
C ALA A 20 -14.32 11.89 1.79
N LEU A 21 -15.14 11.54 2.80
CA LEU A 21 -16.52 12.01 2.86
C LEU A 21 -16.58 13.53 2.97
N SER A 22 -15.71 14.12 3.79
CA SER A 22 -15.76 15.55 4.08
C SER A 22 -15.26 16.43 2.94
N VAL A 23 -14.23 16.00 2.20
CA VAL A 23 -13.78 16.69 0.99
C VAL A 23 -14.85 16.66 -0.12
N ASN A 24 -15.60 15.56 -0.22
CA ASN A 24 -16.70 15.42 -1.19
C ASN A 24 -18.02 16.07 -0.73
N ASP A 25 -18.01 16.78 0.41
CA ASP A 25 -19.18 17.41 1.04
C ASP A 25 -20.35 16.42 1.26
N VAL A 26 -20.02 15.16 1.57
CA VAL A 26 -20.99 14.11 1.90
C VAL A 26 -21.38 14.24 3.37
N ASN A 27 -22.19 15.25 3.65
CA ASN A 27 -22.69 15.59 4.96
C ASN A 27 -24.12 15.04 5.13
N PHE A 28 -24.27 13.84 5.68
CA PHE A 28 -25.57 13.21 6.02
C PHE A 28 -26.34 13.95 7.15
N GLY A 29 -26.29 15.28 7.20
CA GLY A 29 -26.77 16.11 8.32
C GLY A 29 -25.77 16.30 9.45
N PHE A 30 -24.59 15.67 9.37
CA PHE A 30 -23.52 15.82 10.36
C PHE A 30 -22.60 17.00 10.02
N ILE A 31 -22.49 17.95 10.95
CA ILE A 31 -21.63 19.15 10.82
C ILE A 31 -20.16 18.76 10.65
N MET A 32 -19.69 17.72 11.35
CA MET A 32 -18.28 17.27 11.29
C MET A 32 -17.85 16.75 9.92
N LEU A 33 -18.79 16.28 9.10
CA LEU A 33 -18.55 15.81 7.73
C LEU A 33 -18.65 16.93 6.70
N SER A 34 -19.00 18.15 7.11
CA SER A 34 -19.06 19.29 6.19
C SER A 34 -17.67 19.72 5.75
N ARG A 35 -17.59 20.24 4.52
CA ARG A 35 -16.36 20.83 3.99
C ARG A 35 -15.86 22.01 4.83
N GLN A 36 -16.76 22.80 5.41
CA GLN A 36 -16.39 23.94 6.26
C GLN A 36 -15.62 23.52 7.52
N VAL A 37 -16.06 22.46 8.19
CA VAL A 37 -15.35 21.96 9.39
C VAL A 37 -14.01 21.37 9.01
N HIS A 38 -13.94 20.63 7.91
CA HIS A 38 -12.67 20.15 7.38
C HIS A 38 -11.69 21.29 7.15
N ASP A 39 -12.11 22.31 6.40
CA ASP A 39 -11.30 23.48 6.12
C ASP A 39 -10.84 24.21 7.40
N ALA A 40 -11.73 24.36 8.38
CA ALA A 40 -11.40 24.96 9.68
C ALA A 40 -10.38 24.14 10.49
N VAL A 41 -10.52 22.81 10.51
CA VAL A 41 -9.57 21.92 11.18
C VAL A 41 -8.20 21.99 10.52
N PHE A 42 -8.14 21.95 9.19
CA PHE A 42 -6.89 22.05 8.45
C PHE A 42 -6.21 23.42 8.62
N ASP A 43 -6.97 24.51 8.76
CA ASP A 43 -6.40 25.83 9.13
C ASP A 43 -5.75 25.86 10.50
N ILE A 44 -6.39 25.25 11.50
CA ILE A 44 -5.83 25.19 12.85
C ILE A 44 -4.51 24.42 12.83
N TYR A 45 -4.46 23.30 12.11
CA TYR A 45 -3.23 22.52 11.95
C TYR A 45 -2.17 23.27 11.14
N ALA A 46 -2.55 23.96 10.06
CA ALA A 46 -1.65 24.74 9.22
C ALA A 46 -0.96 25.85 10.04
N ASN A 47 -1.75 26.57 10.84
CA ASN A 47 -1.25 27.62 11.72
C ASN A 47 -0.36 27.09 12.84
N THR A 48 -0.67 25.91 13.39
CA THR A 48 0.13 25.29 14.46
C THR A 48 1.45 24.75 13.93
N LEU A 49 1.43 24.17 12.72
CA LEU A 49 2.61 23.54 12.12
C LEU A 49 3.46 24.54 11.31
N HIS A 50 2.94 25.76 11.09
CA HIS A 50 3.52 26.76 10.19
C HIS A 50 3.76 26.22 8.77
N VAL A 51 2.84 25.39 8.28
CA VAL A 51 2.86 24.76 6.95
C VAL A 51 1.63 25.20 6.17
N ASP A 52 1.73 25.23 4.84
CA ASP A 52 0.59 25.49 3.97
C ASP A 52 -0.50 24.43 4.14
N ARG A 53 -1.76 24.88 4.19
CA ARG A 53 -2.96 24.04 4.23
C ARG A 53 -2.98 23.02 3.08
N ALA A 54 -2.54 23.42 1.90
CA ALA A 54 -2.52 22.54 0.72
C ALA A 54 -1.52 21.38 0.86
N ALA A 55 -0.45 21.56 1.64
CA ALA A 55 0.59 20.54 1.84
C ALA A 55 0.23 19.52 2.92
N LEU A 56 -0.62 19.89 3.88
CA LEU A 56 -1.03 19.04 5.01
C LEU A 56 -1.58 17.66 4.58
N PRO A 57 -2.56 17.55 3.67
CA PRO A 57 -3.07 16.26 3.26
C PRO A 57 -1.99 15.35 2.67
N GLY A 58 -1.07 15.91 1.86
CA GLY A 58 0.03 15.16 1.26
C GLY A 58 1.03 14.66 2.31
N MET A 59 1.33 15.50 3.32
CA MET A 59 2.21 15.10 4.42
C MET A 59 1.60 14.01 5.29
N ILE A 60 0.31 14.12 5.62
CA ILE A 60 -0.42 13.11 6.39
C ILE A 60 -0.48 11.80 5.60
N ALA A 61 -0.78 11.88 4.31
CA ALA A 61 -0.79 10.71 3.44
C ALA A 61 0.57 10.01 3.39
N GLY A 62 1.65 10.79 3.25
CA GLY A 62 3.03 10.29 3.28
C GLY A 62 3.38 9.63 4.61
N ALA A 63 3.01 10.25 5.74
CA ALA A 63 3.23 9.68 7.07
C ALA A 63 2.47 8.36 7.26
N CYS A 64 1.21 8.30 6.84
CA CYS A 64 0.40 7.08 6.89
C CYS A 64 0.96 5.98 5.98
N ALA A 65 1.39 6.31 4.76
CA ALA A 65 1.99 5.34 3.84
C ALA A 65 3.30 4.76 4.41
N PHE A 66 4.13 5.62 5.00
CA PHE A 66 5.36 5.20 5.66
C PHE A 66 5.10 4.29 6.86
N ASP A 67 4.16 4.66 7.72
CA ASP A 67 3.75 3.84 8.87
C ASP A 67 3.20 2.47 8.43
N SER A 68 2.39 2.46 7.35
CA SER A 68 1.90 1.24 6.71
C SER A 68 3.02 0.35 6.19
N ALA A 69 4.03 0.96 5.56
CA ALA A 69 5.20 0.25 5.07
C ALA A 69 5.99 -0.40 6.21
N ILE A 70 6.14 0.29 7.35
CA ILE A 70 6.79 -0.28 8.54
C ILE A 70 5.99 -1.47 9.08
N VAL A 71 4.67 -1.32 9.24
CA VAL A 71 3.82 -2.41 9.75
C VAL A 71 3.85 -3.61 8.81
N MET A 72 3.79 -3.39 7.49
CA MET A 72 3.93 -4.46 6.50
C MET A 72 5.32 -5.09 6.52
N ALA A 73 6.39 -4.31 6.69
CA ALA A 73 7.75 -4.83 6.80
C ALA A 73 7.91 -5.72 8.04
N ILE A 74 7.38 -5.29 9.19
CA ILE A 74 7.39 -6.08 10.43
C ILE A 74 6.55 -7.36 10.27
N ALA A 75 5.37 -7.26 9.65
CA ALA A 75 4.51 -8.41 9.40
C ALA A 75 5.17 -9.42 8.45
N ALA A 76 5.77 -8.94 7.34
CA ALA A 76 6.52 -9.77 6.40
C ALA A 76 7.70 -10.46 7.08
N PHE A 77 8.43 -9.76 7.94
CA PHE A 77 9.57 -10.33 8.67
C PHE A 77 9.15 -11.39 9.70
N ARG A 78 7.96 -11.25 10.31
CA ARG A 78 7.36 -12.26 11.19
C ARG A 78 6.80 -13.45 10.41
N TRP A 79 6.29 -13.24 9.20
CA TRP A 79 5.77 -14.28 8.32
C TRP A 79 6.82 -14.95 7.43
N ARG A 80 8.10 -14.59 7.58
CA ARG A 80 9.21 -15.25 6.90
C ARG A 80 9.17 -16.78 7.03
N ALA A 81 8.72 -17.33 8.16
CA ALA A 81 8.67 -18.78 8.32
C ALA A 81 7.58 -19.45 7.44
N SER A 82 6.53 -18.73 7.08
CA SER A 82 5.38 -19.27 6.35
C SER A 82 5.48 -19.06 4.84
N TRP A 83 6.03 -17.94 4.37
CA TRP A 83 6.01 -17.55 2.94
C TRP A 83 7.37 -17.73 2.24
N LEU A 84 8.47 -17.69 2.99
CA LEU A 84 9.82 -17.84 2.45
C LEU A 84 10.06 -19.20 1.77
N PRO A 85 9.50 -20.34 2.23
CA PRO A 85 9.63 -21.61 1.52
C PRO A 85 8.95 -21.58 0.14
N GLN A 86 7.74 -21.01 0.04
CA GLN A 86 7.01 -20.92 -1.24
C GLN A 86 7.67 -19.90 -2.19
N ALA A 87 8.11 -18.76 -1.68
CA ALA A 87 8.83 -17.77 -2.48
C ALA A 87 10.16 -18.32 -3.02
N ARG A 88 10.87 -19.14 -2.23
CA ARG A 88 12.11 -19.81 -2.66
C ARG A 88 11.84 -20.89 -3.71
N ALA A 89 10.75 -21.64 -3.58
CA ALA A 89 10.33 -22.63 -4.57
C ALA A 89 9.95 -21.97 -5.91
N MET A 90 9.19 -20.86 -5.86
CA MET A 90 8.88 -20.09 -7.07
C MET A 90 10.16 -19.58 -7.75
N LEU A 91 11.11 -19.02 -7.00
CA LEU A 91 12.36 -18.50 -7.56
C LEU A 91 13.25 -19.61 -8.16
N SER A 92 13.29 -20.80 -7.56
CA SER A 92 14.03 -21.94 -8.13
C SER A 92 13.43 -22.41 -9.44
N ASP A 93 12.10 -22.44 -9.55
CA ASP A 93 11.42 -22.87 -10.78
C ASP A 93 11.70 -21.90 -11.94
N TYR A 94 11.70 -20.59 -11.67
CA TYR A 94 12.10 -19.58 -12.67
C TYR A 94 13.55 -19.75 -13.12
N TRP A 95 14.48 -19.94 -12.17
CA TRP A 95 15.89 -20.10 -12.48
C TRP A 95 16.17 -21.40 -13.26
N GLU A 96 15.49 -22.49 -12.93
CA GLU A 96 15.62 -23.76 -13.65
C GLU A 96 15.01 -23.69 -15.06
N ALA A 97 13.90 -22.98 -15.23
CA ALA A 97 13.30 -22.77 -16.55
C ALA A 97 14.22 -21.96 -17.46
N ASP A 98 14.84 -20.89 -16.94
CA ASP A 98 15.83 -20.08 -17.64
C ASP A 98 17.09 -20.89 -17.99
N ALA A 99 17.61 -21.68 -17.04
CA ALA A 99 18.76 -22.54 -17.29
C ALA A 99 18.49 -23.63 -18.35
N ARG A 100 17.29 -24.24 -18.35
CA ARG A 100 16.86 -25.18 -19.40
C ARG A 100 16.69 -24.51 -20.76
N ALA A 101 16.16 -23.28 -20.80
CA ALA A 101 16.01 -22.51 -22.02
C ALA A 101 17.38 -22.06 -22.59
N GLY A 102 18.32 -21.64 -21.73
CA GLY A 102 19.66 -21.21 -22.12
C GLY A 102 20.60 -22.35 -22.55
N LEU A 103 20.29 -23.60 -22.18
CA LEU A 103 20.99 -24.79 -22.68
C LEU A 103 20.47 -25.24 -24.06
N GLY A 104 19.31 -24.73 -24.50
CA GLY A 104 18.64 -25.13 -25.73
C GLY A 104 19.08 -24.37 -26.99
N ASP A 105 19.27 -23.06 -26.90
CA ASP A 105 19.50 -22.24 -28.10
C ASP A 105 20.62 -21.20 -27.89
N GLY A 106 21.61 -21.24 -28.79
CA GLY A 106 22.71 -20.28 -28.86
C GLY A 106 22.33 -18.90 -29.41
N GLU A 107 21.12 -18.40 -29.17
CA GLU A 107 20.67 -17.11 -29.72
C GLU A 107 19.87 -16.22 -28.73
N ALA A 108 20.52 -15.12 -28.33
CA ALA A 108 20.05 -13.83 -27.81
C ALA A 108 18.82 -13.73 -26.85
N PRO A 109 19.01 -13.38 -25.55
CA PRO A 109 18.01 -13.53 -24.48
C PRO A 109 17.02 -12.36 -24.30
N PHE A 110 16.91 -11.40 -25.24
CA PHE A 110 16.13 -10.17 -24.95
C PHE A 110 14.66 -10.22 -25.38
N LYS A 111 14.22 -11.20 -26.17
CA LYS A 111 12.89 -11.16 -26.82
C LYS A 111 11.82 -12.05 -26.18
N ALA A 112 12.18 -13.05 -25.37
CA ALA A 112 11.24 -14.04 -24.83
C ALA A 112 10.59 -13.63 -23.50
N ALA A 113 11.13 -12.63 -22.79
CA ALA A 113 10.61 -12.19 -21.49
C ALA A 113 9.22 -11.50 -21.55
N ALA A 114 8.69 -11.24 -22.74
CA ALA A 114 7.40 -10.57 -22.93
C ALA A 114 6.18 -11.51 -22.86
N THR A 115 6.37 -12.83 -22.85
CA THR A 115 5.29 -13.82 -22.75
C THR A 115 5.46 -14.63 -21.47
N GLY A 116 5.12 -14.02 -20.33
CA GLY A 116 4.97 -14.75 -19.07
C GLY A 116 3.89 -15.84 -19.19
N PRO A 117 3.96 -16.91 -18.37
CA PRO A 117 3.03 -18.02 -18.46
C PRO A 117 1.62 -17.52 -18.15
N ALA A 118 0.71 -17.70 -19.10
CA ALA A 118 -0.72 -17.54 -18.87
C ALA A 118 -1.12 -18.48 -17.73
N HIS A 119 -1.51 -17.90 -16.61
CA HIS A 119 -2.11 -18.60 -15.49
C HIS A 119 -3.30 -19.43 -16.03
N PRO A 120 -3.35 -20.77 -15.86
CA PRO A 120 -4.57 -21.49 -16.16
C PRO A 120 -5.62 -21.00 -15.16
N ALA A 121 -6.74 -20.53 -15.71
CA ALA A 121 -7.94 -20.24 -14.96
C ALA A 121 -8.59 -21.58 -14.60
N GLU A 122 -8.58 -21.90 -13.31
CA GLU A 122 -9.54 -22.81 -12.67
C GLU A 122 -10.07 -22.16 -11.40
#